data_AF-A0A7K4AG46-F1
#
_entry.id   AF-A0A7K4AG46-F1
#
_cell.length_a   1.000
_cell.length_b   1.000
_cell.length_c   1.000
_cell.angle_alpha   90.00
_cell.angle_beta   90.00
_cell.angle_gamma   90.00
#
_symmetry.space_group_name_H-M   'P 1'
#
loop_
_entity.id
_entity.type
_entity.pdbx_description
1 polymer ?
#
loop_
_entity_poly.entity_id
_entity_poly.type
_entity_poly.pdbx_seq_one_letter_code
_entity_poly.pdbx_strand_id
1 'polypeptide(L)' 'MIEKRNFALRDKEGNEIGVFSGKQPRQAALKAANRGFTDIRLRERGTKKVHIFQGERIQVPKPSNAPKWMPANIWKP' A
#
# COMPACT_ATOMS: atom_id res chain seq x y z
N MET A 1 -16.90 1.77 -17.65
CA MET A 1 -15.62 2.42 -17.34
C MET A 1 -15.23 2.05 -15.92
N ILE A 2 -14.01 1.59 -15.67
CA ILE A 2 -13.58 1.27 -14.29
C ILE A 2 -13.21 2.58 -13.60
N GLU A 3 -14.09 3.07 -12.72
CA GLU A 3 -13.82 4.27 -11.93
C GLU A 3 -12.64 4.02 -10.98
N LYS A 4 -11.56 4.77 -11.19
CA LYS A 4 -10.44 4.85 -10.27
C LYS A 4 -10.84 5.80 -9.15
N ARG A 5 -10.82 5.30 -7.92
CA ARG A 5 -11.05 6.09 -6.71
C ARG A 5 -9.72 6.56 -6.14
N ASN A 6 -9.75 7.71 -5.51
CA ASN A 6 -8.57 8.30 -4.85
C ASN A 6 -8.73 8.14 -3.34
N PHE A 7 -7.69 7.62 -2.71
CA PHE A 7 -7.64 7.37 -1.28
C PHE A 7 -6.47 8.15 -0.67
N ALA A 8 -6.77 9.07 0.24
CA ALA A 8 -5.77 9.79 1.00
C ALA A 8 -5.32 8.95 2.19
N LEU A 9 -4.03 8.64 2.27
CA LEU A 9 -3.40 8.03 3.43
C LEU A 9 -3.22 9.09 4.52
N ARG A 10 -3.74 8.79 5.69
CA ARG A 10 -3.62 9.64 6.88
C ARG A 10 -2.83 8.94 7.98
N ASP A 11 -2.06 9.74 8.68
CA ASP A 11 -1.35 9.29 9.88
C ASP A 11 -2.26 9.24 11.12
N LYS A 12 -1.75 8.74 12.25
CA LYS A 12 -2.44 8.78 13.55
C LYS A 12 -2.81 10.19 13.97
N GLU A 13 -1.96 11.17 13.64
CA GLU A 13 -2.19 12.59 13.90
C GLU A 13 -3.16 13.26 12.91
N GLY A 14 -3.62 12.53 11.89
CA GLY A 14 -4.59 13.03 10.90
C GLY A 14 -3.96 13.78 9.72
N ASN A 15 -2.62 13.91 9.71
CA ASN A 15 -1.85 14.48 8.61
C ASN A 15 -1.97 13.62 7.35
N GLU A 16 -2.08 14.26 6.18
CA GLU A 16 -2.12 13.56 4.89
C GLU A 16 -0.69 13.24 4.43
N ILE A 17 -0.33 11.96 4.42
CA ILE A 17 1.02 11.49 4.04
C ILE A 17 1.14 11.36 2.52
N GLY A 18 0.04 11.00 1.85
CA GLY A 18 0.02 10.88 0.40
C GLY A 18 -1.28 10.31 -0.14
N VAL A 19 -1.44 10.37 -1.46
CA VAL A 19 -2.65 9.90 -2.15
C VAL A 19 -2.36 8.66 -2.97
N PHE A 20 -3.21 7.65 -2.82
CA PHE A 20 -3.15 6.37 -3.52
C PHE A 20 -4.41 6.18 -4.36
N SER A 21 -4.24 5.87 -5.64
CA SER A 21 -5.33 5.58 -6.55
C SER A 21 -5.54 4.07 -6.71
N GLY A 22 -6.80 3.63 -6.69
CA GLY A 22 -7.17 2.22 -6.83
C GLY A 22 -8.65 2.05 -7.16
N LYS A 23 -9.01 0.88 -7.70
CA LYS A 23 -10.43 0.54 -7.92
C LYS A 23 -11.13 0.23 -6.58
N GLN A 24 -10.41 -0.44 -5.69
CA GLN A 24 -10.88 -0.85 -4.38
C GLN A 24 -9.96 -0.28 -3.28
N PRO A 25 -10.48 -0.02 -2.06
CA PRO A 25 -9.68 0.47 -0.94
C PRO A 25 -8.53 -0.50 -0.61
N ARG A 26 -8.75 -1.81 -0.74
CA ARG A 26 -7.71 -2.83 -0.56
C ARG A 26 -6.54 -2.67 -1.54
N GLN A 27 -6.81 -2.32 -2.79
CA GLN A 27 -5.75 -2.15 -3.79
C GLN A 27 -4.87 -0.93 -3.47
N ALA A 28 -5.48 0.16 -2.99
CA ALA A 28 -4.75 1.31 -2.49
C ALA A 28 -3.95 0.96 -1.23
N ALA A 29 -4.52 0.15 -0.33
CA ALA A 29 -3.83 -0.32 0.87
C ALA A 29 -2.60 -1.19 0.52
N LEU A 30 -2.73 -2.13 -0.41
CA LEU A 30 -1.59 -2.93 -0.88
C LEU A 30 -0.46 -2.07 -1.47
N LYS A 31 -0.80 -0.99 -2.18
CA LYS A 31 0.21 -0.04 -2.68
C LYS A 31 0.92 0.71 -1.54
N ALA A 32 0.16 1.10 -0.50
CA ALA A 32 0.74 1.72 0.69
C ALA A 32 1.61 0.73 1.49
N ALA A 33 1.16 -0.51 1.68
CA ALA A 33 1.93 -1.57 2.33
C ALA A 33 3.26 -1.85 1.60
N ASN A 34 3.22 -1.93 0.27
CA ASN A 34 4.43 -2.09 -0.55
C ASN A 34 5.44 -0.95 -0.36
N ARG A 35 4.96 0.29 -0.16
CA ARG A 35 5.84 1.42 0.16
C ARG A 35 6.44 1.33 1.57
N GLY A 36 5.82 0.57 2.45
CA GLY A 36 6.32 0.32 3.81
C GLY A 36 5.46 0.86 4.93
N PHE A 37 4.23 1.29 4.63
CA PHE A 37 3.29 1.71 5.65
C PHE A 37 2.65 0.48 6.30
N THR A 38 2.77 0.36 7.62
CA THR A 38 2.16 -0.73 8.40
C THR A 38 0.78 -0.36 8.90
N ASP A 39 0.60 0.83 9.48
CA ASP A 39 -0.71 1.38 9.82
C ASP A 39 -1.24 2.20 8.65
N ILE A 40 -2.28 1.72 7.98
CA ILE A 40 -2.76 2.30 6.73
C ILE A 40 -4.21 2.78 6.92
N ARG A 41 -4.38 4.09 7.12
CA ARG A 41 -5.70 4.72 7.27
C ARG A 41 -6.05 5.47 5.99
N LEU A 42 -6.88 4.89 5.15
CA LEU A 42 -7.27 5.42 3.84
C LEU A 42 -8.63 6.10 3.89
N ARG A 43 -8.65 7.41 3.68
CA ARG A 43 -9.89 8.16 3.45
C ARG A 43 -10.20 8.22 1.97
N GLU A 44 -11.41 7.82 1.59
CA GLU A 44 -11.87 7.94 0.20
C GLU A 44 -12.25 9.39 -0.12
N ARG A 45 -11.69 9.95 -1.19
CA ARG A 45 -11.95 11.34 -1.59
C ARG A 45 -13.36 11.43 -2.20
N GLY A 46 -14.17 12.36 -1.70
CA GLY A 46 -15.58 12.52 -2.10
C GLY A 46 -16.58 11.77 -1.22
N THR A 47 -16.12 10.87 -0.33
CA THR A 47 -16.98 10.25 0.69
C THR A 47 -16.44 10.55 2.09
N LYS A 48 -17.25 10.27 3.11
CA LYS A 48 -16.83 10.34 4.53
C LYS A 48 -16.29 8.99 5.04
N LYS A 49 -15.97 8.05 4.12
CA LYS A 49 -15.53 6.70 4.49
C LYS A 49 -14.03 6.68 4.77
N VAL A 50 -13.66 6.07 5.89
CA VAL A 50 -12.28 5.76 6.25
C VAL A 50 -12.14 4.25 6.36
N HIS A 51 -11.15 3.71 5.68
CA HIS A 51 -10.80 2.30 5.70
C HIS A 51 -9.49 2.16 6.45
N ILE A 52 -9.47 1.29 7.46
CA ILE A 52 -8.29 1.03 8.27
C ILE A 52 -7.78 -0.35 7.88
N PHE A 53 -6.50 -0.42 7.53
CA PHE A 53 -5.82 -1.65 7.18
C PHE A 53 -4.50 -1.74 7.93
N GLN A 54 -4.08 -2.97 8.21
CA GLN A 54 -2.71 -3.27 8.61
C GLN A 54 -2.00 -3.93 7.44
N GLY A 55 -0.87 -3.34 7.05
CA GLY A 55 0.06 -3.88 6.07
C GLY A 55 1.26 -4.50 6.75
N GLU A 56 1.75 -5.60 6.21
CA GLU A 56 3.03 -6.18 6.56
C GLU A 56 3.84 -6.37 5.27
N ARG A 57 5.17 -6.30 5.37
CA ARG A 57 6.06 -6.73 4.29
C ARG A 57 7.19 -7.53 4.90
N ILE A 58 7.45 -8.71 4.34
CA ILE A 58 8.50 -9.61 4.79
C ILE A 58 9.62 -9.57 3.76
N GLN A 59 10.85 -9.40 4.22
CA GLN A 59 12.02 -9.50 3.37
C GLN A 59 12.40 -10.97 3.25
N VAL A 60 12.29 -11.51 2.03
CA VAL A 60 12.64 -12.91 1.74
C VAL A 60 13.92 -12.99 0.92
N PRO A 61 14.76 -14.00 1.16
CA PRO A 61 15.93 -14.25 0.31
C PRO A 61 15.48 -14.66 -1.09
N LYS A 62 16.30 -14.31 -2.09
CA LYS A 62 16.03 -14.70 -3.48
C LYS A 62 15.98 -16.24 -3.61
N PRO A 63 15.08 -16.79 -4.46
CA PRO A 63 15.09 -18.22 -4.76
C PRO A 63 16.36 -18.58 -5.56
N SER A 64 16.85 -19.82 -5.45
CA SER A 64 18.08 -20.26 -6.13
C SER A 64 18.04 -20.08 -7.66
N ASN A 65 16.85 -20.13 -8.27
CA ASN A 65 16.66 -19.94 -9.71
C ASN A 65 16.50 -18.46 -10.14
N ALA A 66 16.87 -17.50 -9.29
CA ALA A 66 16.72 -16.09 -9.58
C ALA A 66 17.80 -15.56 -10.56
N PRO A 67 17.45 -14.68 -11.51
CA PRO A 67 18.40 -14.04 -12.43
C PRO A 67 19.53 -13.28 -11.72
N LYS A 68 20.69 -13.15 -12.36
CA LYS A 68 21.87 -12.42 -11.82
C LYS A 68 21.62 -10.92 -11.55
N TRP A 69 20.67 -10.30 -12.24
CA TRP A 69 20.32 -8.90 -12.04
C TRP A 69 19.46 -8.64 -10.79
N MET A 70 18.98 -9.69 -10.13
CA MET A 70 18.07 -9.58 -8.99
C MET A 70 18.85 -9.42 -7.68
N PRO A 71 18.49 -8.45 -6.81
CA PRO A 71 19.13 -8.27 -5.52
C PRO A 71 18.96 -9.49 -4.60
N ALA A 72 19.86 -9.64 -3.63
CA ALA A 72 19.89 -10.79 -2.72
C ALA A 72 18.61 -10.97 -1.89
N ASN A 73 17.98 -9.85 -1.52
CA ASN A 73 16.78 -9.79 -0.70
C ASN A 73 15.66 -9.05 -1.43
N ILE A 74 14.44 -9.56 -1.33
CA ILE A 74 13.26 -9.03 -2.02
C ILE A 74 12.16 -8.78 -0.99
N TRP A 75 11.52 -7.61 -1.06
CA TRP A 75 10.35 -7.31 -0.25
C TRP A 75 9.11 -7.98 -0.85
N LYS A 76 8.48 -8.89 -0.09
CA LYS A 76 7.16 -9.42 -0.40
C LYS A 76 6.10 -8.76 0.50
N PRO A 77 5.10 -8.08 -0.08
CA PRO A 77 3.92 -7.62 0.65
C PRO A 77 2.94 -8.77 0.96
#